data_AF-A0AAP0N4U8-F1
#
_entry.id   AF-A0AAP0N4U8-F1
#
_cell.length_a   1.000
_cell.length_b   1.000
_cell.length_c   1.000
_cell.angle_alpha   90.00
_cell.angle_beta   90.00
_cell.angle_gamma   90.00
#
_symmetry.space_group_name_H-M   'P 1'
#
loop_
_entity.id
_entity.type
_entity.pdbx_description
1 polymer ?
#
loop_
_entity_poly.entity_id
_entity_poly.type
_entity_poly.pdbx_seq_one_letter_code
_entity_poly.pdbx_strand_id
1 'polypeptide(L)'
;MGGFLDGTYPEPAEFVLKSTVKAEASTRKQEYVMNSDYIMWRRLDQLLRRWIVGTLLEEVLGLAVGLETSATIWKALSEYFARNTKDR
;
A
#
# COMPACT_ATOMS: atom_id res chain seq x y z
N MET A 1 5.90 -11.96 -4.02
CA MET A 1 5.88 -10.57 -4.55
C MET A 1 4.53 -10.16 -5.15
N GLY A 2 3.77 -11.05 -5.83
CA GLY A 2 2.52 -10.67 -6.53
C GLY A 2 1.39 -10.05 -5.68
N GLY A 3 1.30 -10.36 -4.38
CA GLY A 3 0.20 -9.88 -3.52
C GLY A 3 0.16 -8.36 -3.28
N PHE A 4 1.26 -7.63 -3.50
CA PHE A 4 1.29 -6.17 -3.37
C PHE A 4 0.58 -5.45 -4.53
N LEU A 5 0.54 -6.07 -5.71
CA LEU A 5 -0.05 -5.47 -6.91
C LEU A 5 -1.52 -5.85 -7.10
N ASP A 6 -1.90 -7.06 -6.69
CA ASP A 6 -3.27 -7.58 -6.80
C ASP A 6 -4.16 -7.22 -5.60
N GLY A 7 -3.61 -6.56 -4.58
CA GLY A 7 -4.34 -6.17 -3.36
C GLY A 7 -4.56 -7.32 -2.36
N THR A 8 -4.06 -8.53 -2.66
CA THR A 8 -4.10 -9.70 -1.77
C THR A 8 -3.30 -9.49 -0.49
N TYR A 9 -2.39 -8.52 -0.46
CA TYR A 9 -1.67 -8.08 0.73
C TYR A 9 -2.16 -6.68 1.16
N PRO A 10 -3.21 -6.61 2.00
CA PRO A 10 -3.76 -5.34 2.45
C PRO A 10 -2.77 -4.56 3.32
N GLU A 11 -2.92 -3.23 3.36
CA GLU A 11 -2.12 -2.34 4.20
C GLU A 11 -2.19 -2.81 5.68
N PRO A 12 -1.06 -3.23 6.27
CA PRO A 12 -1.04 -3.66 7.67
C PRO A 12 -1.39 -2.47 8.58
N ALA A 13 -2.01 -2.75 9.73
CA ALA A 13 -2.29 -1.71 10.72
C ALA A 13 -0.99 -0.98 11.12
N GLU A 14 -0.99 0.34 11.07
CA GLU A 14 0.18 1.19 11.37
C GLU A 14 0.63 1.05 12.84
N PHE A 15 -0.32 0.88 13.75
CA PHE A 15 -0.07 0.66 15.18
C PHE A 15 -0.67 -0.66 15.63
N VAL A 16 0.11 -1.42 16.40
CA VAL A 16 -0.30 -2.68 17.04
C VAL A 16 -0.18 -2.57 18.55
N LEU A 17 -1.14 -3.16 19.26
CA LEU A 17 -1.15 -3.20 20.72
C LEU A 17 -0.08 -4.20 21.20
N LYS A 18 0.95 -3.72 21.91
CA LYS A 18 2.05 -4.57 22.40
C LYS A 18 1.70 -5.34 23.67
N SER A 19 0.96 -4.71 24.58
CA SER A 19 0.59 -5.35 25.85
C SER A 19 -0.61 -4.67 26.51
N THR A 20 -1.40 -5.47 27.24
CA THR A 20 -2.37 -4.99 28.22
C THR A 20 -1.84 -5.32 29.61
N VAL A 21 -1.25 -4.33 30.28
CA VAL A 21 -0.86 -4.52 31.68
C VAL A 21 -2.14 -4.45 32.51
N LYS A 22 -2.61 -5.59 33.02
CA LYS A 22 -3.66 -5.66 34.04
C LYS A 22 -3.05 -5.16 35.35
N ALA A 23 -3.09 -3.84 35.57
CA ALA A 23 -2.85 -3.29 36.89
C ALA A 23 -4.10 -3.55 37.75
N GLU A 24 -3.94 -4.31 38.82
CA GLU A 24 -4.94 -4.46 39.86
C GLU A 24 -5.24 -3.06 40.43
N ALA A 25 -6.52 -2.69 40.47
CA ALA A 25 -7.08 -1.34 40.64
C ALA A 25 -7.07 -0.42 39.38
N SER A 26 -8.08 -0.65 38.53
CA SER A 26 -8.77 0.34 37.68
C SER A 26 -8.03 1.16 36.61
N THR A 27 -6.76 0.92 36.27
CA THR A 27 -6.13 1.59 35.10
C THR A 27 -5.51 0.59 34.12
N ARG A 28 -6.24 0.26 33.04
CA ARG A 28 -5.67 -0.46 31.89
C ARG A 28 -4.80 0.50 31.08
N LYS A 29 -3.48 0.38 31.20
CA LYS A 29 -2.56 1.05 30.26
C LYS A 29 -2.42 0.17 29.02
N GLN A 30 -2.89 0.67 27.89
CA GLN A 30 -2.68 0.08 26.57
C GLN A 30 -1.44 0.74 25.95
N GLU A 31 -0.44 -0.06 25.60
CA GLU A 31 0.76 0.43 24.92
C GLU A 31 0.67 0.06 23.43
N TYR A 32 0.57 1.09 22.59
CA TYR A 32 0.57 0.96 21.14
C TYR A 32 1.99 1.19 20.60
N VAL A 33 2.44 0.31 19.72
CA VAL A 33 3.74 0.42 19.06
C VAL A 33 3.56 0.34 17.55
N MET A 34 4.43 1.05 16.83
CA MET A 34 4.42 1.03 15.37
C MET A 34 4.70 -0.38 14.84
N ASN A 35 3.88 -0.81 13.88
CA ASN A 35 4.01 -2.13 13.29
C ASN A 35 5.21 -2.20 12.36
N SER A 36 6.11 -3.16 12.62
CA SER A 36 7.29 -3.37 11.77
C SER A 36 6.90 -3.86 10.37
N ASP A 37 5.81 -4.62 10.25
CA ASP A 37 5.30 -5.09 8.97
C ASP A 37 4.73 -3.96 8.13
N TYR A 38 4.11 -2.95 8.77
CA TYR A 38 3.66 -1.73 8.08
C TYR A 38 4.83 -0.95 7.49
N ILE A 39 5.93 -0.80 8.25
CA ILE A 39 7.14 -0.12 7.78
C ILE A 39 7.74 -0.85 6.57
N MET A 40 7.82 -2.19 6.63
CA MET A 40 8.34 -3.00 5.51
C MET A 40 7.42 -2.89 4.29
N TRP A 41 6.11 -2.98 4.51
CA TRP A 41 5.10 -2.84 3.46
C TRP A 41 5.20 -1.49 2.75
N ARG A 42 5.28 -0.39 3.51
CA ARG A 42 5.43 0.97 2.97
C ARG A 42 6.70 1.14 2.13
N ARG A 43 7.81 0.55 2.56
CA ARG A 43 9.07 0.62 1.79
C ARG A 43 8.96 -0.12 0.45
N LEU A 44 8.37 -1.31 0.46
CA LEU A 44 8.14 -2.10 -0.75
C LEU A 44 7.15 -1.40 -1.70
N ASP A 45 6.06 -0.85 -1.16
CA ASP A 45 5.07 -0.10 -1.96
C ASP A 45 5.70 1.14 -2.62
N GLN A 46 6.51 1.91 -1.88
CA GLN A 46 7.23 3.07 -2.43
C GLN A 46 8.26 2.68 -3.49
N LEU A 47 8.97 1.55 -3.31
CA LEU A 47 9.91 1.06 -4.31
C LEU A 47 9.17 0.66 -5.60
N LEU A 48 8.08 -0.10 -5.47
CA LEU A 48 7.26 -0.50 -6.59
C LEU A 48 6.66 0.70 -7.31
N ARG A 49 6.16 1.71 -6.57
CA ARG A 49 5.69 2.97 -7.14
C ARG A 49 6.75 3.66 -7.98
N ARG A 50 7.96 3.86 -7.42
CA ARG A 50 9.06 4.52 -8.13
C ARG A 50 9.50 3.71 -9.35
N TRP A 51 9.49 2.39 -9.25
CA TRP A 51 9.83 1.51 -10.36
C TRP A 51 8.79 1.58 -11.48
N ILE A 52 7.51 1.44 -11.15
CA ILE A 52 6.40 1.57 -12.10
C ILE A 52 6.45 2.94 -12.78
N VAL A 53 6.51 4.03 -12.00
CA VAL A 53 6.61 5.40 -12.52
C VAL A 53 7.86 5.60 -13.38
N GLY A 54 9.00 5.04 -12.98
CA GLY A 54 10.26 5.14 -13.73
C GLY A 54 10.26 4.37 -15.05
N THR A 55 9.38 3.38 -15.22
CA THR A 55 9.18 2.64 -16.48
C THR A 55 8.07 3.20 -17.36
N LEU A 56 7.26 4.13 -16.86
CA LEU A 56 6.12 4.69 -17.58
C LEU A 56 6.54 5.96 -18.36
N LEU A 57 5.97 6.09 -19.55
CA LEU A 57 6.07 7.30 -20.38
C LEU A 57 5.23 8.44 -19.79
N GLU A 58 5.59 9.69 -20.09
CA GLU A 58 4.98 10.92 -19.56
C GLU A 58 3.45 11.00 -19.76
N GLU A 59 2.94 10.39 -20.82
CA GLU A 59 1.51 10.30 -21.14
C GLU A 59 0.70 9.48 -20.13
N VAL A 60 1.33 8.51 -19.47
CA VAL A 60 0.66 7.60 -18.51
C VAL A 60 1.00 7.97 -17.06
N LEU A 61 2.04 8.79 -16.87
CA LEU A 61 2.40 9.40 -15.59
C LEU A 61 1.23 10.20 -15.00
N GLY A 62 0.43 10.87 -15.83
CA GLY A 62 -0.78 11.59 -15.42
C GLY A 62 -1.83 10.69 -14.74
N LEU A 63 -1.87 9.39 -15.08
CA LEU A 63 -2.77 8.41 -14.45
C LEU A 63 -2.32 8.02 -13.03
N ALA A 64 -1.03 8.14 -12.73
CA ALA A 64 -0.46 7.81 -11.43
C ALA A 64 -0.53 8.96 -10.42
N VAL A 65 -0.79 10.19 -10.89
CA VAL A 65 -0.90 11.37 -10.04
C VAL A 65 -2.12 11.24 -9.12
N GLY A 66 -1.89 11.36 -7.81
CA GLY A 66 -2.96 11.31 -6.80
C GLY A 66 -3.33 9.91 -6.31
N LEU A 67 -2.75 8.85 -6.87
CA LEU A 67 -2.91 7.49 -6.32
C LEU A 67 -1.94 7.31 -5.14
N GLU A 68 -2.35 6.58 -4.10
CA GLU A 68 -1.58 6.44 -2.84
C GLU A 68 -0.86 5.10 -2.66
N THR A 69 -1.27 4.03 -3.36
CA THR A 69 -0.61 2.71 -3.31
C THR A 69 -0.15 2.21 -4.69
N SER A 70 0.83 1.32 -4.75
CA SER A 70 1.28 0.68 -6.01
C SER A 70 0.17 -0.15 -6.65
N ALA A 71 -0.67 -0.81 -5.84
CA ALA A 71 -1.83 -1.57 -6.30
C ALA A 71 -2.85 -0.69 -7.05
N THR A 72 -3.14 0.51 -6.54
CA THR A 72 -4.09 1.41 -7.19
C THR A 72 -3.55 1.95 -8.51
N ILE A 73 -2.25 2.26 -8.58
CA ILE A 73 -1.57 2.61 -9.84
C ILE A 73 -1.65 1.45 -10.83
N TRP A 74 -1.29 0.24 -10.41
CA TRP A 74 -1.30 -0.94 -11.27
C TRP A 74 -2.70 -1.24 -11.82
N LYS A 75 -3.73 -1.13 -10.99
CA LYS A 75 -5.12 -1.29 -11.40
C LYS A 75 -5.54 -0.23 -12.43
N ALA A 76 -5.23 1.04 -12.18
CA ALA A 76 -5.57 2.13 -13.10
C ALA A 76 -4.90 1.95 -14.47
N LEU A 77 -3.62 1.55 -14.48
CA LEU A 77 -2.89 1.20 -15.69
C LEU A 77 -3.55 0.04 -16.42
N SER A 78 -3.85 -1.05 -15.71
CA SER A 78 -4.48 -2.24 -16.27
C SER A 78 -5.81 -1.91 -16.93
N GLU A 79 -6.66 -1.10 -16.27
CA GLU A 79 -7.94 -0.65 -16.82
C GLU A 79 -7.76 0.26 -18.04
N TYR A 80 -6.79 1.19 -18.01
CA TYR A 80 -6.50 2.07 -19.14
C TYR A 80 -6.09 1.29 -20.39
N PHE A 81 -5.14 0.36 -20.26
CA PHE A 81 -4.71 -0.48 -21.37
C PHE A 81 -5.78 -1.49 -21.83
N ALA A 82 -6.60 -2.01 -20.91
CA ALA A 82 -7.73 -2.89 -21.24
C ALA A 82 -8.86 -2.16 -22.01
N ARG A 83 -9.05 -0.86 -21.78
CA ARG A 83 -9.99 -0.03 -22.56
C ARG A 83 -9.43 0.26 -23.95
N ASN A 84 -8.16 0.62 -24.04
CA ASN A 84 -7.51 0.98 -25.30
C ASN A 84 -7.39 -0.22 -26.28
N THR A 85 -7.36 -1.44 -25.75
CA THR A 85 -7.37 -2.67 -26.57
C THR A 85 -8.75 -3.07 -27.10
N LYS A 86 -9.85 -2.55 -26.55
CA LYS A 86 -11.22 -2.80 -27.03
C LYS A 86 -11.70 -1.81 -28.09
N ASP A 87 -10.96 -0.73 -28.33
CA ASP A 87 -11.29 0.31 -29.32
C ASP A 87 -10.65 0.05 -30.69
N ARG A 88 -9.99 -1.10 -30.88
CA ARG A 88 -9.40 -1.56 -32.16
C ARG A 88 -10.18 -2.71 -32.75
#